data_AF-A0A3D2R9Q7-F1
#
_entry.id   AF-A0A3D2R9Q7-F1
#
_cell.length_a   1.000
_cell.length_b   1.000
_cell.length_c   1.000
_cell.angle_alpha   90.00
_cell.angle_beta   90.00
_cell.angle_gamma   90.00
#
_symmetry.space_group_name_H-M   'P 1'
#
loop_
_entity.id
_entity.type
_entity.pdbx_description
1 polymer ?
#
loop_
_entity_poly.entity_id
_entity_poly.type
_entity_poly.pdbx_seq_one_letter_code
_entity_poly.pdbx_strand_id
1 'polypeptide(L)'
;TARGAQDVISGSSNLTFPQVFKDNIDLYFVGYALNEAPVSFQTNVLGFDAPGFAEFLATTDALQLAADGPTTYRSADLWFTGRQLTDDVMDTTLLLLYGGAEGDRFDGVNGPMLISDGVGLGNRVFLSDFPYLEAPLTQ
;
A
#
# COMPACT_ATOMS: atom_id res chain seq x y z
N THR A 1 -4.15 32.19 -3.42
CA THR A 1 -5.33 31.48 -3.94
C THR A 1 -5.41 30.16 -3.23
N ALA A 2 -6.36 30.01 -2.30
CA ALA A 2 -6.46 28.82 -1.46
C ALA A 2 -6.84 27.62 -2.33
N ARG A 3 -6.07 26.53 -2.27
CA ARG A 3 -6.53 25.21 -2.73
C ARG A 3 -7.67 24.84 -1.80
N GLY A 4 -8.88 25.23 -2.19
CA GLY A 4 -10.11 24.76 -1.55
C GLY A 4 -10.04 23.24 -1.50
N ALA A 5 -10.43 22.69 -0.35
CA ALA A 5 -10.66 21.27 -0.19
C ALA A 5 -11.55 20.80 -1.35
N GLN A 6 -10.91 20.21 -2.36
CA GLN A 6 -11.59 19.34 -3.30
C GLN A 6 -12.00 18.16 -2.43
N ASP A 7 -13.23 18.24 -1.95
CA ASP A 7 -13.94 17.09 -1.42
C ASP A 7 -13.97 16.06 -2.55
N VAL A 8 -13.06 15.09 -2.49
CA VAL A 8 -12.96 13.96 -3.44
C VAL A 8 -14.27 13.15 -3.47
N ILE A 9 -15.19 13.44 -2.54
CA ILE A 9 -16.47 12.77 -2.32
C ILE A 9 -17.65 13.71 -2.65
N SER A 10 -17.49 14.81 -3.40
CA SER A 10 -18.65 15.57 -3.87
C SER A 10 -19.32 14.89 -5.09
N GLY A 11 -20.03 13.79 -4.82
CA GLY A 11 -20.87 13.06 -5.78
C GLY A 11 -21.22 11.59 -5.46
N SER A 12 -20.66 11.00 -4.41
CA SER A 12 -20.64 9.54 -4.21
C SER A 12 -21.39 9.07 -2.95
N SER A 13 -22.69 9.29 -2.88
CA SER A 13 -23.52 8.67 -1.84
C SER A 13 -23.74 7.15 -2.00
N ASN A 14 -23.12 6.49 -3.00
CA ASN A 14 -23.30 5.06 -3.32
C ASN A 14 -22.02 4.29 -3.73
N LEU A 15 -20.82 4.85 -3.60
CA LEU A 15 -19.60 4.13 -3.99
C LEU A 15 -19.02 3.33 -2.82
N THR A 16 -18.65 2.07 -3.07
CA THR A 16 -17.95 1.22 -2.11
C THR A 16 -16.47 1.60 -2.02
N PHE A 17 -15.78 1.20 -0.95
CA PHE A 17 -14.33 1.43 -0.81
C PHE A 17 -13.53 0.94 -2.03
N PRO A 18 -13.72 -0.30 -2.55
CA PRO A 18 -13.02 -0.75 -3.75
C PRO A 18 -13.18 0.20 -4.94
N GLN A 19 -14.39 0.73 -5.15
CA GLN A 19 -14.67 1.62 -6.26
C GLN A 19 -13.92 2.96 -6.13
N VAL A 20 -13.99 3.57 -4.94
CA VAL A 20 -13.25 4.83 -4.66
C VAL A 20 -11.75 4.62 -4.78
N PHE A 21 -11.24 3.50 -4.26
CA PHE A 21 -9.82 3.18 -4.34
C PHE A 21 -9.36 2.99 -5.79
N LYS A 22 -10.09 2.21 -6.58
CA LYS A 22 -9.82 1.99 -8.01
C LYS A 22 -9.86 3.29 -8.82
N ASP A 23 -10.78 4.20 -8.50
CA ASP A 23 -10.82 5.51 -9.18
C ASP A 23 -9.64 6.41 -8.79
N ASN A 24 -9.18 6.32 -7.54
CA ASN A 24 -7.95 7.00 -7.11
C ASN A 24 -6.70 6.42 -7.78
N ILE A 25 -6.61 5.09 -7.96
CA ILE A 25 -5.51 4.47 -8.73
C ILE A 25 -5.41 5.12 -10.10
N ASP A 26 -6.51 5.14 -10.86
CA ASP A 26 -6.51 5.71 -12.22
C ASP A 26 -6.07 7.17 -12.22
N LEU A 27 -6.52 7.95 -11.22
CA LEU A 27 -6.13 9.35 -11.07
C LEU A 27 -4.63 9.51 -10.76
N TYR A 28 -4.03 8.64 -9.96
CA TYR A 28 -2.61 8.73 -9.61
C TYR A 28 -1.69 8.52 -10.80
N PHE A 29 -2.11 7.73 -11.80
CA PHE A 29 -1.33 7.55 -13.03
C PHE A 29 -1.44 8.74 -13.99
N VAL A 30 -2.42 9.63 -13.80
CA VAL A 30 -2.57 10.83 -14.63
C VAL A 30 -1.35 11.73 -14.46
N GLY A 31 -0.65 11.97 -15.58
CA GLY A 31 0.52 12.84 -15.63
C GLY A 31 1.86 12.11 -15.57
N TYR A 32 1.86 10.79 -15.36
CA TYR A 32 3.05 9.98 -15.56
C TYR A 32 3.17 9.51 -17.02
N ALA A 33 4.39 9.51 -17.52
CA ALA A 33 4.73 8.97 -18.83
C ALA A 33 6.04 8.16 -18.73
N LEU A 34 6.11 7.06 -19.48
CA LEU A 34 7.32 6.28 -19.70
C LEU A 34 7.57 6.24 -21.21
N ASN A 35 8.78 6.61 -21.63
CA ASN A 35 9.15 6.69 -23.05
C ASN A 35 8.16 7.51 -23.89
N GLU A 36 7.77 8.69 -23.37
CA GLU A 36 6.79 9.60 -23.99
C GLU A 36 5.37 9.03 -24.16
N ALA A 37 5.07 7.85 -23.58
CA ALA A 37 3.75 7.25 -23.59
C ALA A 37 3.08 7.40 -22.22
N PRO A 38 1.78 7.78 -22.16
CA PRO A 38 1.05 7.81 -20.90
C PRO A 38 0.98 6.40 -20.31
N VAL A 39 1.05 6.33 -19.00
CA VAL A 39 0.98 5.06 -18.28
C VAL A 39 -0.34 4.91 -17.54
N SER A 40 -0.77 3.66 -17.38
CA SER A 40 -1.84 3.25 -16.48
C SER A 40 -1.33 2.20 -15.51
N PHE A 41 -2.15 1.88 -14.52
CA PHE A 41 -1.97 0.68 -13.71
C PHE A 41 -1.81 -0.54 -14.62
N GLN A 42 -0.89 -1.43 -14.25
CA GLN A 42 -0.69 -2.73 -14.87
C GLN A 42 -0.90 -3.81 -13.82
N THR A 43 -1.21 -5.02 -14.26
CA THR A 43 -1.27 -6.18 -13.38
C THR A 43 -0.06 -6.20 -12.45
N ASN A 44 -0.30 -6.27 -11.15
CA ASN A 44 0.77 -6.17 -10.15
C ASN A 44 1.50 -7.51 -9.98
N VAL A 45 2.53 -7.52 -9.13
CA VAL A 45 3.35 -8.72 -8.82
C VAL A 45 2.55 -9.88 -8.23
N LEU A 46 1.32 -9.64 -7.76
CA LEU A 46 0.40 -10.69 -7.26
C LEU A 46 -0.60 -11.15 -8.33
N GLY A 47 -0.54 -10.61 -9.54
CA GLY A 47 -1.44 -10.97 -10.64
C GLY A 47 -2.79 -10.24 -10.63
N PHE A 48 -2.98 -9.22 -9.78
CA PHE A 48 -4.22 -8.45 -9.75
C PHE A 48 -4.20 -7.27 -10.72
N ASP A 49 -5.31 -7.07 -11.44
CA ASP A 49 -5.62 -5.82 -12.12
C ASP A 49 -6.14 -4.76 -11.12
N ALA A 50 -6.40 -3.54 -11.57
CA ALA A 50 -6.79 -2.45 -10.66
C ALA A 50 -8.08 -2.75 -9.85
N PRO A 51 -9.16 -3.28 -10.47
CA PRO A 51 -10.35 -3.71 -9.71
C PRO A 51 -10.04 -4.83 -8.71
N GLY A 52 -9.33 -5.88 -9.14
CA GLY A 52 -8.98 -7.00 -8.27
C GLY A 52 -8.09 -6.58 -7.09
N PHE A 53 -7.15 -5.66 -7.33
CA PHE A 53 -6.30 -5.11 -6.28
C PHE A 53 -7.09 -4.27 -5.28
N ALA A 54 -8.06 -3.48 -5.75
CA ALA A 54 -8.93 -2.70 -4.89
C ALA A 54 -9.81 -3.58 -4.00
N GLU A 55 -10.38 -4.66 -4.55
CA GLU A 55 -11.14 -5.66 -3.79
C GLU A 55 -10.25 -6.38 -2.76
N PHE A 56 -9.02 -6.73 -3.16
CA PHE A 56 -8.05 -7.38 -2.30
C PHE A 56 -7.68 -6.50 -1.09
N LEU A 57 -7.37 -5.22 -1.30
CA LEU A 57 -7.09 -4.29 -0.19
C LEU A 57 -8.32 -4.00 0.68
N ALA A 58 -9.53 -4.11 0.13
CA ALA A 58 -10.76 -3.93 0.92
C ALA A 58 -10.99 -5.07 1.91
N THR A 59 -10.51 -6.27 1.58
CA THR A 59 -10.72 -7.49 2.36
C THR A 59 -9.53 -7.84 3.25
N THR A 60 -8.36 -7.35 2.86
CA THR A 60 -7.08 -7.64 3.52
C THR A 60 -6.63 -6.42 4.31
N ASP A 61 -6.68 -6.54 5.64
CA ASP A 61 -6.27 -5.46 6.54
C ASP A 61 -4.86 -5.73 7.07
N ALA A 62 -4.04 -4.69 7.15
CA ALA A 62 -2.73 -4.77 7.77
C ALA A 62 -2.80 -5.03 9.29
N LEU A 63 -3.95 -4.83 9.93
CA LEU A 63 -4.17 -5.15 11.34
C LEU A 63 -4.67 -6.59 11.58
N GLN A 64 -4.87 -7.39 10.53
CA GLN A 64 -5.12 -8.82 10.69
C GLN A 64 -3.87 -9.52 11.26
N LEU A 65 -4.07 -10.71 11.85
CA LEU A 65 -3.00 -11.54 12.38
C LEU A 65 -3.16 -12.95 11.83
N ALA A 66 -2.04 -13.61 11.52
CA ALA A 66 -2.04 -15.01 11.13
C ALA A 66 -2.49 -15.86 12.33
N ALA A 67 -3.47 -16.75 12.12
CA ALA A 67 -3.90 -17.69 13.16
C ALA A 67 -2.77 -18.67 13.52
N ASP A 68 -2.02 -19.11 12.50
CA ASP A 68 -0.84 -19.96 12.62
C ASP A 68 0.25 -19.45 11.67
N GLY A 69 1.51 -19.50 12.12
CA GLY A 69 2.67 -19.07 11.32
C GLY A 69 3.04 -17.59 11.47
N PRO A 70 4.00 -17.09 10.67
CA PRO A 70 4.45 -15.71 10.75
C PRO A 70 3.33 -14.75 10.34
N THR A 71 3.15 -13.69 11.13
CA THR A 71 2.38 -12.51 10.71
C THR A 71 3.32 -11.55 10.03
N THR A 72 3.05 -11.15 8.78
CA THR A 72 3.83 -10.15 8.03
C THR A 72 3.02 -9.56 6.90
N TYR A 73 3.30 -8.31 6.58
CA TYR A 73 2.76 -7.63 5.42
C TYR A 73 3.42 -8.17 4.14
N ARG A 74 4.73 -8.38 4.20
CA ARG A 74 5.52 -9.06 3.16
C ARG A 74 6.84 -9.55 3.74
N SER A 75 7.13 -10.84 3.55
CA SER A 75 8.45 -11.42 3.81
C SER A 75 8.69 -12.61 2.88
N ALA A 76 9.72 -12.50 2.03
CA ALA A 76 9.98 -13.47 0.95
C ALA A 76 8.71 -13.73 0.10
N ASP A 77 8.21 -14.97 0.10
CA ASP A 77 7.01 -15.39 -0.63
C ASP A 77 5.73 -15.28 0.20
N LEU A 78 5.82 -14.87 1.47
CA LEU A 78 4.67 -14.69 2.34
C LEU A 78 4.16 -13.26 2.24
N TRP A 79 2.90 -13.11 1.85
CA TRP A 79 2.25 -11.81 1.68
C TRP A 79 0.99 -11.74 2.53
N PHE A 80 0.72 -10.57 3.10
CA PHE A 80 -0.58 -10.22 3.67
C PHE A 80 -1.12 -11.19 4.72
N THR A 81 -0.28 -11.60 5.64
CA THR A 81 -0.68 -12.38 6.83
C THR A 81 -0.85 -11.50 8.07
N GLY A 82 -0.86 -10.17 7.88
CA GLY A 82 -0.95 -9.14 8.91
C GLY A 82 0.18 -8.13 8.79
N ARG A 83 0.74 -7.68 9.92
CA ARG A 83 1.88 -6.74 9.96
C ARG A 83 2.77 -6.95 11.18
N GLN A 84 4.08 -6.99 10.96
CA GLN A 84 5.10 -6.79 12.00
C GLN A 84 5.43 -5.30 12.13
N LEU A 85 5.92 -4.89 13.31
CA LEU A 85 6.36 -3.52 13.55
C LEU A 85 7.49 -3.07 12.61
N THR A 86 8.27 -4.03 12.12
CA THR A 86 9.40 -3.81 11.20
C THR A 86 9.02 -3.87 9.72
N ASP A 87 7.78 -4.21 9.37
CA ASP A 87 7.38 -4.34 7.98
C ASP A 87 7.27 -2.97 7.31
N ASP A 88 7.87 -2.84 6.13
CA ASP A 88 7.74 -1.67 5.29
C ASP A 88 6.49 -1.76 4.40
N VAL A 89 5.38 -1.33 4.98
CA VAL A 89 4.08 -1.36 4.31
C VAL A 89 4.02 -0.41 3.13
N MET A 90 4.67 0.75 3.21
CA MET A 90 4.58 1.74 2.16
C MET A 90 5.32 1.28 0.92
N ASP A 91 6.55 0.82 1.04
CA ASP A 91 7.31 0.27 -0.10
C ASP A 91 6.60 -0.95 -0.72
N THR A 92 6.02 -1.81 0.11
CA THR A 92 5.22 -2.95 -0.40
C THR A 92 3.97 -2.51 -1.15
N THR A 93 3.24 -1.51 -0.63
CA THR A 93 2.02 -1.00 -1.28
C THR A 93 2.36 -0.27 -2.58
N LEU A 94 3.43 0.51 -2.59
CA LEU A 94 3.91 1.23 -3.77
C LEU A 94 4.43 0.27 -4.84
N LEU A 95 5.09 -0.83 -4.46
CA LEU A 95 5.42 -1.89 -5.40
C LEU A 95 4.17 -2.49 -6.06
N LEU A 96 3.11 -2.75 -5.29
CA LEU A 96 1.86 -3.29 -5.84
C LEU A 96 1.13 -2.27 -6.73
N LEU A 97 1.30 -0.98 -6.46
CA LEU A 97 0.68 0.07 -7.24
C LEU A 97 1.42 0.33 -8.56
N TYR A 98 2.76 0.40 -8.51
CA TYR A 98 3.58 0.89 -9.62
C TYR A 98 4.47 -0.19 -10.25
N GLY A 99 4.86 -1.23 -9.52
CA GLY A 99 5.88 -2.20 -9.96
C GLY A 99 5.52 -3.02 -11.20
N GLY A 100 4.25 -3.11 -11.57
CA GLY A 100 3.81 -3.99 -12.67
C GLY A 100 3.98 -5.46 -12.32
N ALA A 101 3.92 -6.33 -13.32
CA ALA A 101 3.89 -7.79 -13.12
C ALA A 101 5.23 -8.34 -12.61
N GLU A 102 6.33 -7.77 -13.07
CA GLU A 102 7.69 -8.18 -12.68
C GLU A 102 8.22 -7.39 -11.46
N GLY A 103 7.54 -6.31 -11.07
CA GLY A 103 7.89 -5.50 -9.90
C GLY A 103 8.99 -4.46 -10.14
N ASP A 104 9.52 -4.35 -11.34
CA ASP A 104 10.69 -3.53 -11.67
C ASP A 104 10.35 -2.28 -12.50
N ARG A 105 9.07 -2.04 -12.83
CA ARG A 105 8.67 -0.99 -13.79
C ARG A 105 9.08 0.44 -13.38
N PHE A 106 9.05 0.74 -12.08
CA PHE A 106 9.33 2.07 -11.51
C PHE A 106 10.31 1.95 -10.33
N ASP A 107 11.36 1.16 -10.52
CA ASP A 107 12.40 0.83 -9.55
C ASP A 107 13.59 1.80 -9.53
N GLY A 108 13.51 2.91 -10.28
CA GLY A 108 14.61 3.85 -10.46
C GLY A 108 15.59 3.48 -11.59
N VAL A 109 15.47 2.29 -12.19
CA VAL A 109 16.26 1.83 -13.34
C VAL A 109 15.41 1.84 -14.61
N ASN A 110 14.23 1.21 -14.57
CA ASN A 110 13.31 1.14 -15.71
C ASN A 110 12.35 2.34 -15.82
N GLY A 111 12.42 3.25 -14.85
CA GLY A 111 11.59 4.44 -14.73
C GLY A 111 11.96 5.25 -13.48
N PRO A 112 11.22 6.32 -13.15
CA PRO A 112 11.38 7.00 -11.87
C PRO A 112 11.14 6.03 -10.70
N MET A 113 11.79 6.28 -9.56
CA MET A 113 11.58 5.52 -8.33
C MET A 113 10.20 5.87 -7.75
N LEU A 114 9.19 5.04 -8.02
CA LEU A 114 7.83 5.17 -7.48
C LEU A 114 7.42 4.01 -6.58
N ILE A 115 8.20 2.92 -6.56
CA ILE A 115 7.94 1.75 -5.71
C ILE A 115 8.48 1.89 -4.28
N SER A 116 9.07 3.03 -3.94
CA SER A 116 9.55 3.32 -2.58
C SER A 116 9.26 4.77 -2.21
N ASP A 117 8.93 5.02 -0.94
CA ASP A 117 8.78 6.37 -0.39
C ASP A 117 10.09 6.94 0.18
N GLY A 118 11.14 6.12 0.23
CA GLY A 118 12.45 6.45 0.78
C GLY A 118 12.49 6.58 2.29
N VAL A 119 11.45 6.11 3.00
CA VAL A 119 11.30 6.20 4.45
C VAL A 119 11.38 4.82 5.09
N GLY A 120 12.59 4.39 5.41
CA GLY A 120 12.79 3.16 6.17
C GLY A 120 12.43 3.28 7.66
N LEU A 121 12.85 2.28 8.44
CA LEU A 121 12.62 2.21 9.89
C LEU A 121 13.27 3.35 10.70
N GLY A 122 14.21 4.08 10.11
CA GLY A 122 14.96 5.14 10.78
C GLY A 122 15.75 4.59 11.97
N ASN A 123 15.66 5.26 13.12
CA ASN A 123 16.31 4.87 14.38
C ASN A 123 15.34 4.20 15.37
N ARG A 124 14.20 3.70 14.89
CA ARG A 124 13.20 3.05 15.76
C ARG A 124 13.75 1.72 16.28
N VAL A 125 13.71 1.54 17.60
CA VAL A 125 14.06 0.28 18.26
C VAL A 125 12.78 -0.39 18.70
N PHE A 126 12.49 -1.55 18.11
CA PHE A 126 11.37 -2.39 18.53
C PHE A 126 11.88 -3.36 19.58
N LEU A 127 11.48 -3.15 20.83
CA LEU A 127 11.82 -4.05 21.93
C LEU A 127 10.93 -5.30 21.83
N SER A 128 11.51 -6.47 22.11
CA SER A 128 10.76 -7.73 22.24
C SER A 128 9.87 -7.74 23.48
N ASP A 129 10.24 -6.94 24.48
CA ASP A 129 9.46 -6.75 25.69
C ASP A 129 8.48 -5.61 25.48
N PHE A 130 7.26 -5.85 25.92
CA PHE A 130 6.19 -4.88 25.90
C PHE A 130 6.51 -3.68 26.82
N PRO A 131 6.43 -2.44 26.31
CA PRO A 131 5.66 -1.44 27.03
C PRO A 131 4.88 -0.55 26.04
N TYR A 132 3.67 -0.96 25.66
CA TYR A 132 2.73 -0.07 24.96
C TYR A 132 1.32 -0.01 25.59
N LEU A 133 1.12 -0.63 26.75
CA LEU A 133 -0.03 -0.51 27.65
C LEU A 133 0.56 -0.20 29.01
N GLU A 134 0.05 0.84 29.66
CA GLU A 134 0.35 1.07 31.06
C GLU A 134 -0.05 -0.16 31.89
N ALA A 135 0.67 -0.38 33.00
CA ALA A 135 0.26 -1.40 33.96
C ALA A 135 -1.21 -1.16 34.38
N PRO A 136 -2.04 -2.20 34.52
CA PRO A 136 -3.42 -2.05 34.96
C PRO A 136 -3.47 -1.26 36.26
N LEU A 137 -4.37 -0.27 36.36
CA LEU A 137 -4.62 0.38 37.63
C LEU A 137 -5.11 -0.69 38.62
N THR A 138 -4.36 -0.89 39.70
CA THR A 138 -4.79 -1.75 40.80
C THR A 138 -6.02 -1.11 41.44
N GLN A 139 -7.15 -1.82 41.43
CA GLN A 139 -8.38 -1.44 42.13
C GLN A 139 -8.20 -1.47 43.64
#